data_AF-A0A920N3X2-F1
#
_entry.id   AF-A0A920N3X2-F1
#
_cell.length_a   1.000
_cell.length_b   1.000
_cell.length_c   1.000
_cell.angle_alpha   90.00
_cell.angle_beta   90.00
_cell.angle_gamma   90.00
#
_symmetry.space_group_name_H-M   'P 1'
#
loop_
_entity.id
_entity.type
_entity.pdbx_description
1 polymer ?
#
loop_
_entity_poly.entity_id
_entity_poly.type
_entity_poly.pdbx_seq_one_letter_code
_entity_poly.pdbx_strand_id
1 'polypeptide(L)'
;MVHRSGWSEHRLTADGWVWDSYGWSPERFRRHVMAFVLMGKPVICIPWASDPHWPQWTQYPSTTALINREWHQFTTCMEFNVSTAPFCVAGPGAMNPWLGSDTPDMIHLRRALKAKRRQMHALPLGSLPLASANFSQAVRQIPIGGDPGKPSRYVDDFGGPGILQDASITGFLDMMLTSRPADPGFLVIRPRPGPGDKRIRRAVDASLTYDLESYFPLRKIRVTLKATAPDQLKAINSISLHATQWDSEIVKPIAEVRGGQGGLLVLEAGPEVVGMRRLRVRLGLKQGAGDSTDLSHRLDQLVIEAEHELPEGTPSRNSPVTITATWATTTISARHGGSISVPSPPPTSLIADGGAVSSGSVSRAVSLSRANCSSGFRRDDG
;
A
#
# COMPACT_ATOMS: atom_id res chain seq x y z
N MET A 1 11.16 -11.67 11.56
CA MET A 1 11.58 -11.11 10.27
C MET A 1 10.35 -11.00 9.40
N VAL A 2 9.76 -9.81 9.24
CA VAL A 2 8.72 -9.59 8.24
C VAL A 2 9.43 -9.44 6.91
N HIS A 3 9.83 -10.56 6.31
CA HIS A 3 10.11 -10.56 4.89
C HIS A 3 8.84 -10.09 4.18
N ARG A 4 8.98 -9.34 3.08
CA ARG A 4 7.91 -9.23 2.06
C ARG A 4 7.53 -10.66 1.65
N SER A 5 6.63 -11.29 2.40
CA SER A 5 6.04 -12.56 2.04
C SER A 5 5.08 -12.25 0.91
N GLY A 6 5.56 -12.57 -0.31
CA GLY A 6 4.77 -12.81 -1.51
C GLY A 6 3.40 -12.13 -1.59
N TRP A 7 3.38 -10.81 -1.70
CA TRP A 7 2.38 -10.16 -2.53
C TRP A 7 3.10 -9.80 -3.82
N SER A 8 3.09 -10.75 -4.74
CA SER A 8 3.39 -10.52 -6.14
C SER A 8 2.60 -9.30 -6.62
N GLU A 9 3.33 -8.31 -7.12
CA GLU A 9 2.97 -7.62 -8.35
C GLU A 9 1.64 -6.86 -8.35
N HIS A 10 1.71 -5.58 -7.96
CA HIS A 10 1.23 -4.59 -8.93
C HIS A 10 2.29 -4.51 -10.05
N ARG A 11 2.36 -5.58 -10.87
CA ARG A 11 2.85 -5.45 -12.24
C ARG A 11 2.01 -4.31 -12.79
N LEU A 12 2.66 -3.24 -13.23
CA LEU A 12 1.95 -2.22 -13.96
C LEU A 12 1.33 -2.89 -15.17
N THR A 13 0.01 -3.06 -15.11
CA THR A 13 -0.77 -3.65 -16.17
C THR A 13 -0.95 -2.58 -17.23
N ALA A 14 -0.29 -2.80 -18.36
CA ALA A 14 -0.52 -2.13 -19.62
C ALA A 14 -0.21 -3.13 -20.74
N ASP A 15 -0.98 -3.06 -21.81
CA ASP A 15 -0.63 -3.66 -23.09
C ASP A 15 0.25 -2.66 -23.86
N GLY A 16 1.56 -2.80 -23.67
CA GLY A 16 2.54 -1.81 -24.11
C GLY A 16 2.35 -0.47 -23.41
N TRP A 17 1.81 0.51 -24.14
CA TRP A 17 1.62 1.90 -23.70
C TRP A 17 0.18 2.21 -23.27
N VAL A 18 -0.72 1.24 -23.34
CA VAL A 18 -2.15 1.42 -23.17
C VAL A 18 -2.64 0.56 -22.03
N TRP A 19 -3.54 1.06 -21.19
CA TRP A 19 -4.26 0.19 -20.24
C TRP A 19 -5.74 0.54 -20.19
N ASP A 20 -6.54 -0.48 -19.93
CA ASP A 20 -7.93 -0.40 -19.51
C ASP A 20 -8.05 -0.89 -18.05
N SER A 21 -8.90 -0.23 -17.27
CA SER A 21 -9.07 -0.54 -15.85
C SER A 21 -10.51 -0.32 -15.40
N TYR A 22 -11.44 -0.79 -16.24
CA TYR A 22 -12.86 -0.65 -16.00
C TYR A 22 -13.28 -1.31 -14.67
N GLY A 23 -14.19 -0.66 -13.93
CA GLY A 23 -14.72 -1.18 -12.67
C GLY A 23 -13.79 -1.02 -11.46
N TRP A 24 -12.56 -0.53 -11.65
CA TRP A 24 -11.66 -0.26 -10.52
C TRP A 24 -12.23 0.82 -9.60
N SER A 25 -11.92 0.73 -8.31
CA SER A 25 -12.26 1.82 -7.39
C SER A 25 -11.45 3.07 -7.72
N PRO A 26 -11.97 4.29 -7.42
CA PRO A 26 -11.23 5.53 -7.62
C PRO A 26 -9.84 5.52 -6.98
N GLU A 27 -9.71 4.93 -5.79
CA GLU A 27 -8.45 4.85 -5.05
C GLU A 27 -7.45 3.92 -5.76
N ARG A 28 -7.91 2.73 -6.20
CA ARG A 28 -7.08 1.78 -6.93
C ARG A 28 -6.64 2.37 -8.27
N PHE A 29 -7.56 2.96 -9.02
CA PHE A 29 -7.27 3.62 -10.29
C PHE A 29 -6.25 4.75 -10.12
N ARG A 30 -6.47 5.64 -9.14
CA ARG A 30 -5.57 6.76 -8.86
C ARG A 30 -4.16 6.29 -8.53
N ARG A 31 -4.00 5.27 -7.70
CA ARG A 31 -2.68 4.70 -7.36
C ARG A 31 -1.96 4.12 -8.56
N HIS A 32 -2.69 3.50 -9.48
CA HIS A 32 -2.11 2.96 -10.70
C HIS A 32 -1.61 4.07 -11.63
N VAL A 33 -2.39 5.13 -11.81
CA VAL A 33 -1.97 6.34 -12.54
C VAL A 33 -0.73 6.94 -11.89
N MET A 34 -0.73 7.08 -10.56
CA MET A 34 0.44 7.55 -9.82
C MET A 34 1.66 6.67 -10.05
N ALA A 35 1.52 5.35 -10.08
CA ALA A 35 2.65 4.46 -10.34
C ALA A 35 3.28 4.72 -11.72
N PHE A 36 2.49 4.96 -12.77
CA PHE A 36 3.00 5.37 -14.09
C PHE A 36 3.72 6.71 -14.05
N VAL A 37 3.10 7.72 -13.42
CA VAL A 37 3.68 9.06 -13.26
C VAL A 37 5.01 8.99 -12.52
N LEU A 38 5.05 8.21 -11.44
CA LEU A 38 6.22 8.05 -10.60
C LEU A 38 7.38 7.40 -11.36
N MET A 39 7.15 6.44 -12.25
CA MET A 39 8.24 5.89 -13.07
C MET A 39 8.60 6.73 -14.30
N GLY A 40 7.84 7.80 -14.59
CA GLY A 40 8.02 8.60 -15.80
C GLY A 40 7.75 7.84 -17.10
N LYS A 41 6.98 6.74 -17.06
CA LYS A 41 6.65 5.97 -18.26
C LYS A 41 5.50 6.64 -19.02
N PRO A 42 5.63 6.88 -20.34
CA PRO A 42 4.49 7.29 -21.17
C PRO A 42 3.35 6.30 -21.03
N VAL A 43 2.12 6.79 -21.14
CA VAL A 43 0.96 5.91 -21.04
C VAL A 43 -0.33 6.59 -21.51
N ILE A 44 -1.24 5.79 -22.05
CA ILE A 44 -2.60 6.19 -22.45
C ILE A 44 -3.59 5.33 -21.68
N CYS A 45 -4.44 5.98 -20.88
CA CYS A 45 -5.57 5.29 -20.26
C CYS A 45 -6.69 5.13 -21.27
N ILE A 46 -7.43 4.02 -21.18
CA ILE A 46 -8.67 3.78 -21.91
C ILE A 46 -9.84 3.83 -20.93
N PRO A 47 -10.47 5.00 -20.71
CA PRO A 47 -11.60 5.08 -19.79
C PRO A 47 -12.86 4.43 -20.36
N TRP A 48 -13.72 3.91 -19.48
CA TRP A 48 -15.02 3.38 -19.88
C TRP A 48 -15.89 4.46 -20.54
N ALA A 49 -16.45 4.14 -21.70
CA ALA A 49 -17.50 4.91 -22.37
C ALA A 49 -18.36 4.03 -23.29
N SER A 50 -18.50 2.74 -22.96
CA SER A 50 -19.16 1.72 -23.79
C SER A 50 -20.64 1.57 -23.43
N ASP A 51 -21.36 0.74 -24.18
CA ASP A 51 -22.78 0.43 -23.97
C ASP A 51 -23.09 0.11 -22.49
N PRO A 52 -24.00 0.87 -21.84
CA PRO A 52 -24.42 0.63 -20.45
C PRO A 52 -25.06 -0.76 -20.23
N HIS A 53 -25.57 -1.40 -21.29
CA HIS A 53 -26.23 -2.70 -21.22
C HIS A 53 -25.31 -3.89 -21.47
N TRP A 54 -24.00 -3.68 -21.66
CA TRP A 54 -23.07 -4.79 -21.80
C TRP A 54 -23.03 -5.61 -20.50
N PRO A 55 -22.94 -6.96 -20.51
CA PRO A 55 -23.19 -7.79 -19.32
C PRO A 55 -22.37 -7.46 -18.06
N GLN A 56 -21.18 -6.86 -18.20
CA GLN A 56 -20.37 -6.45 -17.05
C GLN A 56 -20.89 -5.16 -16.37
N TRP A 57 -21.72 -4.38 -17.06
CA TRP A 57 -22.20 -3.05 -16.64
C TRP A 57 -23.69 -3.02 -16.29
N THR A 58 -24.42 -4.11 -16.52
CA THR A 58 -25.85 -4.23 -16.16
C THR A 58 -26.11 -4.29 -14.66
N GLN A 59 -25.05 -4.39 -13.83
CA GLN A 59 -25.17 -4.36 -12.36
C GLN A 59 -25.53 -2.98 -11.79
N TYR A 60 -25.46 -1.92 -12.61
CA TYR A 60 -25.82 -0.56 -12.18
C TYR A 60 -27.30 -0.26 -12.48
N PRO A 61 -28.01 0.41 -11.55
CA PRO A 61 -29.46 0.62 -11.68
C PRO A 61 -29.85 1.62 -12.79
N SER A 62 -28.89 2.38 -13.33
CA SER A 62 -29.12 3.32 -14.42
C SER A 62 -27.81 3.71 -15.11
N THR A 63 -27.91 4.22 -16.35
CA THR A 63 -26.78 4.82 -17.07
C THR A 63 -26.12 5.95 -16.30
N THR A 64 -26.91 6.80 -15.64
CA THR A 64 -26.39 7.89 -14.79
C THR A 64 -25.54 7.35 -13.63
N ALA A 65 -25.99 6.28 -12.97
CA ALA A 65 -25.24 5.66 -11.88
C ALA A 65 -23.90 5.09 -12.37
N LEU A 66 -23.90 4.44 -13.54
CA LEU A 66 -22.69 3.91 -14.16
C LEU A 66 -21.72 5.02 -14.60
N ILE A 67 -22.24 6.09 -15.22
CA ILE A 67 -21.45 7.29 -15.56
C ILE A 67 -20.78 7.87 -14.31
N ASN A 68 -21.56 8.11 -13.25
CA ASN A 68 -21.03 8.66 -11.99
C ASN A 68 -19.99 7.74 -11.36
N ARG A 69 -20.18 6.42 -11.48
CA ARG A 69 -19.23 5.42 -10.99
C ARG A 69 -17.92 5.45 -11.77
N GLU A 70 -17.94 5.38 -13.09
CA GLU A 70 -16.74 5.13 -13.91
C GLU A 70 -15.99 6.42 -14.30
N TRP A 71 -16.64 7.58 -14.29
CA TRP A 71 -16.02 8.81 -14.80
C TRP A 71 -14.96 9.44 -13.90
N HIS A 72 -14.72 8.87 -12.71
CA HIS A 72 -13.54 9.19 -11.93
C HIS A 72 -12.25 8.99 -12.75
N GLN A 73 -12.24 8.02 -13.68
CA GLN A 73 -11.10 7.72 -14.54
C GLN A 73 -10.66 8.95 -15.36
N PHE A 74 -11.59 9.68 -15.98
CA PHE A 74 -11.29 10.91 -16.71
C PHE A 74 -10.73 12.00 -15.80
N THR A 75 -11.35 12.19 -14.63
CA THR A 75 -10.95 13.21 -13.66
C THR A 75 -9.54 12.94 -13.14
N THR A 76 -9.21 11.69 -12.82
CA THR A 76 -7.88 11.30 -12.35
C THR A 76 -6.83 11.40 -13.46
N CYS A 77 -7.13 10.97 -14.69
CA CYS A 77 -6.20 11.18 -15.81
C CYS A 77 -5.92 12.67 -16.05
N MET A 78 -6.95 13.52 -15.97
CA MET A 78 -6.80 14.97 -16.05
C MET A 78 -5.93 15.51 -14.90
N GLU A 79 -6.19 15.08 -13.66
CA GLU A 79 -5.39 15.45 -12.48
C GLU A 79 -3.88 15.24 -12.70
N PHE A 80 -3.49 14.09 -13.24
CA PHE A 80 -2.09 13.72 -13.45
C PHE A 80 -1.50 14.08 -14.82
N ASN A 81 -2.27 14.74 -15.68
CA ASN A 81 -1.93 15.01 -17.08
C ASN A 81 -1.60 13.75 -17.90
N VAL A 82 -2.40 12.70 -17.73
CA VAL A 82 -2.30 11.45 -18.49
C VAL A 82 -3.30 11.47 -19.65
N SER A 83 -2.82 11.07 -20.83
CA SER A 83 -3.65 11.02 -22.03
C SER A 83 -4.71 9.94 -21.95
N THR A 84 -5.87 10.20 -22.56
CA THR A 84 -7.00 9.26 -22.56
C THR A 84 -7.52 9.00 -23.97
N ALA A 85 -7.97 7.78 -24.23
CA ALA A 85 -8.77 7.42 -25.39
C ALA A 85 -10.00 6.62 -24.93
N PRO A 86 -11.22 7.19 -24.99
CA PRO A 86 -12.41 6.56 -24.42
C PRO A 86 -12.82 5.30 -25.19
N PHE A 87 -13.24 4.27 -24.45
CA PHE A 87 -13.71 3.01 -25.01
C PHE A 87 -15.16 3.09 -25.45
N CYS A 88 -15.39 3.41 -26.72
CA CYS A 88 -16.72 3.68 -27.28
C CYS A 88 -17.21 2.52 -28.17
N VAL A 89 -17.70 1.44 -27.56
CA VAL A 89 -18.21 0.26 -28.28
C VAL A 89 -19.60 -0.17 -27.80
N ALA A 90 -20.39 -0.79 -28.68
CA ALA A 90 -21.70 -1.37 -28.37
C ALA A 90 -21.94 -2.67 -29.15
N GLY A 91 -22.95 -3.44 -28.73
CA GLY A 91 -23.29 -4.73 -29.36
C GLY A 91 -22.11 -5.72 -29.33
N PRO A 92 -21.67 -6.29 -30.47
CA PRO A 92 -20.49 -7.16 -30.57
C PRO A 92 -19.13 -6.50 -30.26
N GLY A 93 -19.10 -5.36 -29.57
CA GLY A 93 -17.87 -4.61 -29.28
C GLY A 93 -17.43 -3.69 -30.42
N ALA A 94 -18.35 -3.12 -31.19
CA ALA A 94 -18.03 -2.29 -32.35
C ALA A 94 -18.42 -0.80 -32.14
N MET A 95 -17.68 0.09 -32.80
CA MET A 95 -17.91 1.54 -32.74
C MET A 95 -19.13 1.98 -33.56
N ASN A 96 -19.39 1.36 -34.72
CA ASN A 96 -20.52 1.75 -35.58
C ASN A 96 -21.87 1.59 -34.87
N PRO A 97 -22.16 0.46 -34.18
CA PRO A 97 -23.36 0.36 -33.33
C PRO A 97 -23.39 1.41 -32.21
N TRP A 98 -22.25 1.75 -31.62
CA TRP A 98 -22.19 2.76 -30.55
C TRP A 98 -22.58 4.15 -31.07
N LEU A 99 -22.15 4.49 -32.28
CA LEU A 99 -22.49 5.76 -32.95
C LEU A 99 -23.94 5.79 -33.44
N GLY A 100 -24.43 4.69 -34.00
CA GLY A 100 -25.75 4.60 -34.64
C GLY A 100 -26.91 4.20 -33.71
N SER A 101 -26.66 3.80 -32.47
CA SER A 101 -27.74 3.42 -31.53
C SER A 101 -28.51 4.64 -31.04
N ASP A 102 -29.82 4.65 -31.25
CA ASP A 102 -30.75 5.72 -30.84
C ASP A 102 -31.49 5.44 -29.54
N THR A 103 -31.02 4.46 -28.76
CA THR A 103 -31.58 4.22 -27.43
C THR A 103 -31.38 5.44 -26.52
N PRO A 104 -32.34 5.75 -25.61
CA PRO A 104 -32.22 6.88 -24.70
C PRO A 104 -30.91 6.88 -23.88
N ASP A 105 -30.49 5.70 -23.42
CA ASP A 105 -29.27 5.51 -22.64
C ASP A 105 -28.00 5.80 -23.45
N MET A 106 -27.92 5.32 -24.69
CA MET A 106 -26.78 5.60 -25.56
C MET A 106 -26.71 7.08 -25.96
N ILE A 107 -27.84 7.72 -26.25
CA ILE A 107 -27.89 9.17 -26.50
C ILE A 107 -27.40 9.94 -25.27
N HIS A 108 -27.84 9.54 -24.07
CA HIS A 108 -27.41 10.15 -22.82
C HIS A 108 -25.89 10.02 -22.63
N LEU A 109 -25.34 8.80 -22.75
CA LEU A 109 -23.90 8.53 -22.66
C LEU A 109 -23.09 9.36 -23.66
N ARG A 110 -23.50 9.43 -24.93
CA ARG A 110 -22.78 10.23 -25.96
C ARG A 110 -22.79 11.71 -25.64
N ARG A 111 -23.92 12.26 -25.19
CA ARG A 111 -24.02 13.67 -24.77
C ARG A 111 -23.12 13.94 -23.56
N ALA A 112 -23.13 13.02 -22.60
CA ALA A 112 -22.30 13.08 -21.43
C ALA A 112 -20.81 13.09 -21.84
N LEU A 113 -20.35 12.13 -22.64
CA LEU A 113 -18.95 12.06 -23.08
C LEU A 113 -18.52 13.34 -23.83
N LYS A 114 -19.38 13.89 -24.70
CA LYS A 114 -19.13 15.18 -25.37
C LYS A 114 -18.97 16.32 -24.36
N ALA A 115 -19.77 16.37 -23.31
CA ALA A 115 -19.65 17.36 -22.25
C ALA A 115 -18.34 17.18 -21.46
N LYS A 116 -17.98 15.94 -21.10
CA LYS A 116 -16.71 15.63 -20.42
C LYS A 116 -15.50 16.02 -21.25
N ARG A 117 -15.51 15.72 -22.55
CA ARG A 117 -14.46 16.15 -23.50
C ARG A 117 -14.32 17.68 -23.50
N ARG A 118 -15.43 18.42 -23.62
CA ARG A 118 -15.39 19.90 -23.57
C ARG A 118 -14.80 20.41 -22.25
N GLN A 119 -15.17 19.80 -21.12
CA GLN A 119 -14.62 20.15 -19.81
C GLN A 119 -13.09 19.96 -19.77
N MET A 120 -12.59 18.82 -20.26
CA MET A 120 -11.14 18.53 -20.27
C MET A 120 -10.37 19.48 -21.18
N HIS A 121 -10.92 19.86 -22.34
CA HIS A 121 -10.29 20.81 -23.25
C HIS A 121 -10.43 22.29 -22.84
N ALA A 122 -11.32 22.61 -21.92
CA ALA A 122 -11.51 23.98 -21.44
C ALA A 122 -10.41 24.42 -20.45
N LEU A 123 -9.54 23.51 -20.02
CA LEU A 123 -8.44 23.83 -19.12
C LEU A 123 -7.39 24.71 -19.82
N PRO A 124 -6.92 25.79 -19.16
CA PRO A 124 -5.86 26.63 -19.70
C PRO A 124 -4.57 25.86 -19.96
N LEU A 125 -3.81 26.25 -20.98
CA LEU A 125 -2.49 25.68 -21.24
C LEU A 125 -1.59 25.83 -20.01
N GLY A 126 -0.92 24.75 -19.62
CA GLY A 126 -0.02 24.73 -18.45
C GLY A 126 -0.71 24.60 -17.09
N SER A 127 -2.04 24.47 -17.05
CA SER A 127 -2.78 24.22 -15.80
C SER A 127 -2.69 22.78 -15.29
N LEU A 128 -2.21 21.86 -16.13
CA LEU A 128 -2.00 20.45 -15.79
C LEU A 128 -0.51 20.13 -15.62
N PRO A 129 -0.14 19.18 -14.73
CA PRO A 129 -1.02 18.46 -13.78
C PRO A 129 -1.60 19.39 -12.69
N LEU A 130 -2.74 18.99 -12.11
CA LEU A 130 -3.41 19.78 -11.07
C LEU A 130 -2.64 19.74 -9.74
N ALA A 131 -2.84 20.76 -8.89
CA ALA A 131 -2.18 20.84 -7.59
C ALA A 131 -2.46 19.62 -6.68
N SER A 132 -3.65 19.01 -6.78
CA SER A 132 -4.03 17.81 -6.01
C SER A 132 -3.15 16.59 -6.34
N ALA A 133 -2.56 16.55 -7.53
CA ALA A 133 -1.65 15.48 -7.94
C ALA A 133 -0.36 15.45 -7.09
N ASN A 134 -0.04 16.52 -6.35
CA ASN A 134 1.11 16.56 -5.45
C ASN A 134 0.92 15.77 -4.15
N PHE A 135 -0.26 15.20 -3.91
CA PHE A 135 -0.56 14.47 -2.69
C PHE A 135 -0.95 13.00 -2.95
N SER A 136 -0.46 12.13 -2.06
CA SER A 136 -0.91 10.75 -1.89
C SER A 136 -1.14 10.46 -0.42
N GLN A 137 -2.19 9.71 -0.11
CA GLN A 137 -2.36 9.14 1.23
C GLN A 137 -1.85 7.70 1.24
N ALA A 138 -1.32 7.21 2.36
CA ALA A 138 -1.04 5.78 2.55
C ALA A 138 -2.35 4.96 2.57
N VAL A 139 -2.32 3.66 2.21
CA VAL A 139 -3.48 2.76 2.39
C VAL A 139 -3.49 2.14 3.78
N ARG A 140 -2.31 1.96 4.35
CA ARG A 140 -2.13 1.14 5.54
C ARG A 140 -1.13 1.78 6.50
N GLN A 141 -1.26 1.36 7.74
CA GLN A 141 -0.20 1.49 8.72
C GLN A 141 0.80 0.35 8.53
N ILE A 142 2.07 0.61 8.84
CA ILE A 142 3.14 -0.36 8.76
C ILE A 142 3.19 -1.11 10.10
N PRO A 143 2.90 -2.42 10.10
CA PRO A 143 3.02 -3.21 11.31
C PRO A 143 4.50 -3.38 11.64
N ILE A 144 4.90 -2.97 12.84
CA ILE A 144 6.28 -3.07 13.32
C ILE A 144 6.39 -4.03 14.52
N GLY A 145 5.57 -5.07 14.61
CA GLY A 145 5.67 -6.07 15.69
C GLY A 145 6.89 -7.00 15.55
N GLY A 146 7.52 -7.33 16.69
CA GLY A 146 8.65 -8.26 16.77
C GLY A 146 8.67 -9.04 18.07
N ASP A 147 9.58 -10.02 18.17
CA ASP A 147 9.80 -10.77 19.40
C ASP A 147 10.41 -9.85 20.47
N PRO A 148 10.07 -10.01 21.75
CA PRO A 148 10.69 -9.23 22.81
C PRO A 148 12.22 -9.35 22.82
N GLY A 149 12.90 -8.22 22.98
CA GLY A 149 14.36 -8.16 22.97
C GLY A 149 15.01 -8.35 21.59
N LYS A 150 14.23 -8.46 20.51
CA LYS A 150 14.73 -8.40 19.12
C LYS A 150 14.03 -7.28 18.34
N PRO A 151 14.77 -6.49 17.56
CA PRO A 151 14.13 -5.47 16.75
C PRO A 151 13.28 -6.11 15.64
N SER A 152 12.05 -5.62 15.48
CA SER A 152 11.36 -5.74 14.19
C SER A 152 12.08 -4.86 13.17
N ARG A 153 11.95 -5.18 11.88
CA ARG A 153 12.66 -4.48 10.81
C ARG A 153 11.76 -4.33 9.60
N TYR A 154 11.50 -3.07 9.23
CA TYR A 154 10.86 -2.67 7.98
C TYR A 154 11.91 -2.05 7.05
N VAL A 155 11.82 -2.37 5.75
CA VAL A 155 12.74 -1.86 4.72
C VAL A 155 11.94 -1.37 3.53
N ASP A 156 12.22 -0.15 3.10
CA ASP A 156 11.83 0.38 1.79
C ASP A 156 13.09 0.62 0.97
N ASP A 157 13.24 -0.12 -0.12
CA ASP A 157 14.36 -0.02 -1.04
C ASP A 157 14.12 0.98 -2.17
N PHE A 158 12.95 1.62 -2.20
CA PHE A 158 12.51 2.49 -3.29
C PHE A 158 12.56 1.80 -4.67
N GLY A 159 12.58 0.46 -4.73
CA GLY A 159 12.76 -0.31 -5.96
C GLY A 159 11.53 -0.34 -6.88
N GLY A 160 10.39 0.18 -6.41
CA GLY A 160 9.13 0.13 -7.14
C GLY A 160 8.04 0.97 -6.49
N PRO A 161 6.81 0.94 -7.03
CA PRO A 161 5.70 1.80 -6.60
C PRO A 161 5.12 1.42 -5.22
N GLY A 162 5.75 0.51 -4.47
CA GLY A 162 5.29 0.08 -3.14
C GLY A 162 5.17 1.26 -2.16
N ILE A 163 6.01 2.28 -2.32
CA ILE A 163 5.97 3.51 -1.52
C ILE A 163 4.60 4.20 -1.55
N LEU A 164 3.85 4.03 -2.63
CA LEU A 164 2.51 4.62 -2.76
C LEU A 164 1.55 4.02 -1.74
N GLN A 165 1.70 2.73 -1.41
CA GLN A 165 0.86 2.03 -0.44
C GLN A 165 1.24 2.37 1.01
N ASP A 166 2.53 2.54 1.24
CA ASP A 166 3.15 2.55 2.57
C ASP A 166 3.35 3.97 3.14
N ALA A 167 3.47 4.98 2.27
CA ALA A 167 3.71 6.35 2.66
C ALA A 167 2.60 7.30 2.19
N SER A 168 2.24 8.25 3.05
CA SER A 168 1.59 9.49 2.61
C SER A 168 2.66 10.42 2.04
N ILE A 169 2.40 10.95 0.85
CA ILE A 169 3.37 11.69 0.03
C ILE A 169 2.88 13.11 -0.18
N THR A 170 3.76 14.08 0.07
CA THR A 170 3.58 15.49 -0.32
C THR A 170 4.69 15.88 -1.27
N GLY A 171 4.38 16.65 -2.32
CA GLY A 171 5.33 16.99 -3.38
C GLY A 171 5.53 15.84 -4.38
N PHE A 172 4.52 14.98 -4.55
CA PHE A 172 4.59 13.75 -5.35
C PHE A 172 5.12 13.96 -6.78
N LEU A 173 4.74 15.07 -7.44
CA LEU A 173 5.15 15.31 -8.83
C LEU A 173 6.66 15.58 -9.00
N ASP A 174 7.36 15.91 -7.92
CA ASP A 174 8.81 16.10 -7.88
C ASP A 174 9.56 14.81 -7.48
N MET A 175 8.84 13.69 -7.40
CA MET A 175 9.40 12.37 -7.13
C MET A 175 9.38 11.52 -8.39
N MET A 176 10.45 10.77 -8.63
CA MET A 176 10.54 9.85 -9.74
C MET A 176 11.34 8.60 -9.37
N LEU A 177 10.80 7.43 -9.67
CA LEU A 177 11.52 6.17 -9.59
C LEU A 177 12.41 6.00 -10.81
N THR A 178 13.67 5.66 -10.58
CA THR A 178 14.56 5.26 -11.67
C THR A 178 14.22 3.86 -12.14
N SER A 179 14.03 3.69 -13.45
CA SER A 179 13.85 2.37 -14.06
C SER A 179 15.23 1.75 -14.32
N ARG A 180 15.46 0.52 -13.85
CA ARG A 180 16.66 -0.27 -14.16
C ARG A 180 16.26 -1.69 -14.58
N PRO A 181 16.98 -2.33 -15.53
CA PRO A 181 16.95 -3.77 -15.70
C PRO A 181 17.84 -4.55 -14.70
N ALA A 182 18.75 -3.92 -13.95
CA ALA A 182 19.51 -4.58 -12.88
C ALA A 182 20.00 -3.54 -11.83
N ASP A 183 19.91 -3.91 -10.54
CA ASP A 183 20.00 -3.12 -9.28
C ASP A 183 18.71 -2.37 -8.88
N PRO A 184 18.35 -2.35 -7.57
CA PRO A 184 17.10 -1.76 -7.10
C PRO A 184 17.00 -0.29 -7.53
N GLY A 185 15.86 0.04 -8.16
CA GLY A 185 15.51 1.41 -8.49
C GLY A 185 15.56 2.27 -7.23
N PHE A 186 16.03 3.50 -7.35
CA PHE A 186 16.05 4.47 -6.26
C PHE A 186 15.09 5.60 -6.57
N LEU A 187 14.62 6.27 -5.51
CA LEU A 187 13.76 7.44 -5.64
C LEU A 187 14.61 8.68 -5.87
N VAL A 188 14.27 9.44 -6.90
CA VAL A 188 14.88 10.74 -7.22
C VAL A 188 13.89 11.83 -6.87
N ILE A 189 14.39 12.82 -6.15
CA ILE A 189 13.74 14.10 -5.87
C ILE A 189 14.34 15.12 -6.82
N ARG A 190 13.50 15.71 -7.65
CA ARG A 190 13.88 16.78 -8.59
C ARG A 190 12.65 17.51 -9.10
N PRO A 191 12.77 18.80 -9.48
CA PRO A 191 11.70 19.49 -10.16
C PRO A 191 11.27 18.72 -11.41
N ARG A 192 9.97 18.55 -11.61
CA ARG A 192 9.47 18.00 -12.87
C ARG A 192 9.79 18.94 -14.05
N PRO A 193 10.17 18.41 -15.23
CA PRO A 193 10.28 19.22 -16.44
C PRO A 193 8.96 19.95 -16.76
N GLY A 194 9.08 21.12 -17.37
CA GLY A 194 7.93 21.91 -17.81
C GLY A 194 7.32 21.39 -19.11
N PRO A 195 6.21 22.01 -19.58
CA PRO A 195 5.65 21.71 -20.88
C PRO A 195 6.70 21.82 -22.00
N GLY A 196 6.80 20.79 -22.85
CA GLY A 196 7.76 20.71 -23.95
C GLY A 196 9.20 20.42 -23.51
N ASP A 197 9.38 19.62 -22.44
CA ASP A 197 10.68 19.23 -21.87
C ASP A 197 11.60 20.41 -21.53
N LYS A 198 11.00 21.58 -21.30
CA LYS A 198 11.75 22.76 -20.89
C LYS A 198 12.33 22.52 -19.52
N ARG A 199 13.65 22.70 -19.40
CA ARG A 199 14.38 22.66 -18.13
C ARG A 199 13.73 23.62 -17.15
N ILE A 200 13.31 23.09 -16.00
CA ILE A 200 12.81 23.89 -14.89
C ILE A 200 13.88 23.93 -13.81
N ARG A 201 14.12 25.13 -13.29
CA ARG A 201 14.98 25.36 -12.12
C ARG A 201 14.14 25.94 -10.99
N ARG A 202 13.80 25.11 -10.00
CA ARG A 202 13.13 25.54 -8.78
C ARG A 202 13.50 24.70 -7.57
N ALA A 203 13.21 25.22 -6.39
CA ALA A 203 13.30 24.46 -5.16
C ALA A 203 12.22 23.36 -5.11
N VAL A 204 12.50 22.32 -4.33
CA VAL A 204 11.57 21.24 -4.04
C VAL A 204 11.43 21.11 -2.53
N ASP A 205 10.20 20.95 -2.06
CA ASP A 205 9.87 20.56 -0.69
C ASP A 205 8.89 19.39 -0.78
N ALA A 206 9.37 18.21 -0.39
CA ALA A 206 8.64 16.98 -0.48
C ALA A 206 8.77 16.18 0.82
N SER A 207 7.83 15.27 1.06
CA SER A 207 7.91 14.38 2.22
C SER A 207 7.24 13.05 2.03
N LEU A 208 7.78 12.04 2.72
CA LEU A 208 7.19 10.71 2.86
C LEU A 208 6.86 10.49 4.34
N THR A 209 5.63 10.10 4.63
CA THR A 209 5.14 9.89 6.00
C THR A 209 4.64 8.47 6.15
N TYR A 210 5.27 7.70 7.04
CA TYR A 210 4.94 6.32 7.36
C TYR A 210 4.28 6.29 8.74
N ASP A 211 3.04 5.80 8.79
CA ASP A 211 2.35 5.54 10.05
C ASP A 211 2.69 4.13 10.52
N LEU A 212 3.27 4.01 11.71
CA LEU A 212 3.70 2.74 12.29
C LEU A 212 2.74 2.30 13.39
N GLU A 213 2.43 1.01 13.42
CA GLU A 213 1.65 0.40 14.49
C GLU A 213 2.36 -0.84 15.03
N SER A 214 2.55 -0.86 16.35
CA SER A 214 3.14 -1.98 17.08
C SER A 214 2.11 -2.66 17.96
N TYR A 215 2.21 -3.99 18.03
CA TYR A 215 1.40 -4.81 18.94
C TYR A 215 1.89 -4.77 20.39
N PHE A 216 3.19 -4.54 20.59
CA PHE A 216 3.81 -4.40 21.91
C PHE A 216 4.30 -2.96 22.12
N PRO A 217 4.33 -2.45 23.36
CA PRO A 217 4.90 -1.15 23.63
C PRO A 217 6.35 -1.10 23.16
N LEU A 218 6.75 0.03 22.58
CA LEU A 218 8.09 0.26 22.08
C LEU A 218 9.03 0.54 23.24
N ARG A 219 10.28 0.08 23.08
CA ARG A 219 11.40 0.40 23.98
C ARG A 219 12.41 1.32 23.30
N LYS A 220 12.67 1.06 22.02
CA LYS A 220 13.64 1.80 21.20
C LYS A 220 13.20 1.74 19.75
N ILE A 221 13.47 2.82 19.00
CA ILE A 221 13.36 2.84 17.56
C ILE A 221 14.63 3.43 16.95
N ARG A 222 15.08 2.82 15.86
CA ARG A 222 16.17 3.30 15.02
C ARG A 222 15.66 3.44 13.59
N VAL A 223 15.73 4.64 13.05
CA VAL A 223 15.38 4.92 11.65
C VAL A 223 16.63 5.32 10.92
N THR A 224 16.91 4.63 9.83
CA THR A 224 18.08 4.85 9.00
C THR A 224 17.63 5.17 7.58
N LEU A 225 18.13 6.27 7.02
CA LEU A 225 17.87 6.68 5.64
C LEU A 225 19.19 6.87 4.91
N LYS A 226 19.39 6.13 3.82
CA LYS A 226 20.46 6.39 2.88
C LYS A 226 19.96 7.38 1.83
N ALA A 227 20.48 8.60 1.87
CA ALA A 227 20.13 9.66 0.94
C ALA A 227 21.37 10.42 0.47
N THR A 228 21.41 10.78 -0.81
CA THR A 228 22.55 11.47 -1.42
C THR A 228 22.07 12.63 -2.28
N ALA A 229 22.77 13.76 -2.24
CA ALA A 229 22.44 14.91 -3.07
C ALA A 229 23.73 15.66 -3.43
N PRO A 230 23.87 16.15 -4.67
CA PRO A 230 24.94 17.05 -5.06
C PRO A 230 24.92 18.33 -4.22
N ASP A 231 26.11 18.84 -3.87
CA ASP A 231 26.25 20.03 -3.02
C ASP A 231 25.56 21.27 -3.60
N GLN A 232 25.53 21.35 -4.93
CA GLN A 232 24.90 22.44 -5.68
C GLN A 232 23.40 22.55 -5.40
N LEU A 233 22.74 21.43 -5.05
CA LEU A 233 21.33 21.43 -4.69
C LEU A 233 21.07 21.98 -3.29
N LYS A 234 22.09 22.14 -2.44
CA LYS A 234 21.94 22.54 -1.03
C LYS A 234 20.80 21.76 -0.35
N ALA A 235 20.75 20.45 -0.61
CA ALA A 235 19.68 19.61 -0.12
C ALA A 235 19.70 19.53 1.41
N ILE A 236 18.53 19.29 2.00
CA ILE A 236 18.36 19.00 3.41
C ILE A 236 17.39 17.83 3.51
N ASN A 237 17.90 16.73 4.03
CA ASN A 237 17.13 15.57 4.45
C ASN A 237 16.86 15.64 5.93
N SER A 238 15.67 15.22 6.34
CA SER A 238 15.37 15.01 7.76
C SER A 238 14.62 13.71 7.99
N ILE A 239 14.89 13.09 9.13
CA ILE A 239 14.05 12.05 9.71
C ILE A 239 13.46 12.65 10.98
N SER A 240 12.15 12.56 11.14
CA SER A 240 11.47 13.03 12.33
C SER A 240 10.46 12.00 12.84
N LEU A 241 10.38 11.85 14.15
CA LEU A 241 9.41 11.01 14.85
C LEU A 241 8.34 11.87 15.48
N HIS A 242 7.09 11.45 15.34
CA HIS A 242 5.93 12.13 15.90
C HIS A 242 5.06 11.11 16.63
N ALA A 243 4.52 11.50 17.79
CA ALA A 243 3.43 10.74 18.40
C ALA A 243 2.21 10.87 17.49
N THR A 244 1.50 9.77 17.28
CA THR A 244 0.18 9.80 16.64
C THR A 244 -0.85 10.31 17.65
N GLN A 245 -1.00 11.63 17.75
CA GLN A 245 -2.25 12.26 18.15
C GLN A 245 -2.88 12.81 16.87
N TRP A 246 -4.13 12.43 16.60
CA TRP A 246 -4.84 12.79 15.37
C TRP A 246 -5.42 14.19 15.45
N ASP A 247 -5.47 14.82 14.28
CA ASP A 247 -6.13 16.07 13.91
C ASP A 247 -5.51 17.39 14.37
N SER A 248 -4.85 18.03 13.40
CA SER A 248 -4.41 19.43 13.32
C SER A 248 -3.02 19.79 13.84
N GLU A 249 -2.36 20.60 13.01
CA GLU A 249 -1.17 21.39 13.30
C GLU A 249 0.15 20.67 13.65
N ILE A 250 1.20 21.47 13.55
CA ILE A 250 2.60 21.08 13.65
C ILE A 250 2.84 20.50 15.04
N VAL A 251 2.66 19.19 15.19
CA VAL A 251 3.17 18.47 16.35
C VAL A 251 4.69 18.57 16.28
N LYS A 252 5.27 19.15 17.32
CA LYS A 252 6.72 19.21 17.45
C LYS A 252 7.26 17.78 17.42
N PRO A 253 8.27 17.48 16.58
CA PRO A 253 8.84 16.15 16.54
C PRO A 253 9.39 15.78 17.92
N ILE A 254 9.14 14.54 18.33
CA ILE A 254 9.69 13.95 19.55
C ILE A 254 11.20 13.81 19.41
N ALA A 255 11.64 13.43 18.22
CA ALA A 255 13.04 13.37 17.83
C ALA A 255 13.17 13.78 16.36
N GLU A 256 14.25 14.48 16.01
CA GLU A 256 14.57 14.86 14.65
C GLU A 256 16.08 14.83 14.42
N VAL A 257 16.49 14.36 13.25
CA VAL A 257 17.85 14.52 12.73
C VAL A 257 17.76 15.15 11.34
N ARG A 258 18.72 16.03 11.02
CA ARG A 258 18.84 16.68 9.71
C ARG A 258 20.24 16.49 9.15
N GLY A 259 20.35 16.31 7.84
CA GLY A 259 21.62 16.16 7.13
C GLY A 259 21.51 16.68 5.70
N GLY A 260 22.56 17.32 5.19
CA GLY A 260 22.48 18.08 3.94
C GLY A 260 23.08 17.41 2.70
N GLN A 261 24.30 16.89 2.81
CA GLN A 261 25.13 16.57 1.66
C GLN A 261 25.73 15.18 1.78
N GLY A 262 24.94 14.18 1.37
CA GLY A 262 25.38 12.80 1.19
C GLY A 262 25.57 12.01 2.49
N GLY A 263 24.82 10.92 2.65
CA GLY A 263 25.17 9.92 3.65
C GLY A 263 24.02 9.10 4.22
N LEU A 264 24.37 8.43 5.30
CA LEU A 264 23.47 7.70 6.17
C LEU A 264 22.94 8.65 7.24
N LEU A 265 21.65 9.00 7.18
CA LEU A 265 20.98 9.65 8.30
C LEU A 265 20.52 8.56 9.27
N VAL A 266 20.84 8.71 10.55
CA VAL A 266 20.41 7.79 11.61
C VAL A 266 19.74 8.60 12.69
N LEU A 267 18.50 8.25 12.99
CA LEU A 267 17.76 8.71 14.16
C LEU A 267 17.59 7.54 15.09
N GLU A 268 18.04 7.67 16.34
CA GLU A 268 17.74 6.73 17.42
C GLU A 268 16.91 7.46 18.49
N ALA A 269 15.82 6.84 18.93
CA ALA A 269 15.02 7.31 20.05
C ALA A 269 14.71 6.12 20.96
N GLY A 270 14.78 6.35 22.27
CA GLY A 270 14.59 5.32 23.28
C GLY A 270 13.68 5.84 24.37
N PRO A 271 14.20 6.64 25.31
CA PRO A 271 13.40 7.24 26.40
C PRO A 271 12.12 7.92 25.93
N GLU A 272 12.15 8.53 24.74
CA GLU A 272 11.07 9.33 24.19
C GLU A 272 9.95 8.50 23.55
N VAL A 273 10.20 7.22 23.28
CA VAL A 273 9.24 6.30 22.64
C VAL A 273 8.79 5.16 23.55
N VAL A 274 9.34 5.07 24.77
CA VAL A 274 8.97 4.03 25.76
C VAL A 274 7.45 4.02 25.98
N GLY A 275 6.85 2.83 25.97
CA GLY A 275 5.41 2.65 26.17
C GLY A 275 4.55 2.98 24.94
N MET A 276 5.09 3.62 23.90
CA MET A 276 4.32 4.00 22.70
C MET A 276 4.02 2.77 21.84
N ARG A 277 2.85 2.75 21.21
CA ARG A 277 2.44 1.69 20.27
C ARG A 277 2.24 2.19 18.85
N ARG A 278 2.10 3.50 18.69
CA ARG A 278 1.87 4.14 17.39
C ARG A 278 2.79 5.34 17.29
N LEU A 279 3.45 5.44 16.14
CA LEU A 279 4.41 6.48 15.82
C LEU A 279 4.28 6.84 14.36
N ARG A 280 4.65 8.06 14.02
CA ARG A 280 4.77 8.50 12.64
C ARG A 280 6.22 8.84 12.34
N VAL A 281 6.76 8.21 11.32
CA VAL A 281 8.07 8.55 10.75
C VAL A 281 7.86 9.45 9.55
N ARG A 282 8.35 10.68 9.62
CA ARG A 282 8.33 11.61 8.49
C ARG A 282 9.74 11.84 7.97
N LEU A 283 9.93 11.56 6.68
CA LEU A 283 11.10 11.93 5.90
C LEU A 283 10.84 13.28 5.23
N GLY A 284 11.60 14.32 5.58
CA GLY A 284 11.55 15.63 4.95
C GLY A 284 12.64 15.77 3.90
N LEU A 285 12.29 16.19 2.69
CA LEU A 285 13.17 16.21 1.52
C LEU A 285 13.12 17.61 0.91
N LYS A 286 14.10 18.45 1.27
CA LYS A 286 14.22 19.81 0.73
C LYS A 286 15.43 19.90 -0.17
N GLN A 287 15.31 20.66 -1.24
CA GLN A 287 16.45 21.09 -2.04
C GLN A 287 16.23 22.49 -2.57
N GLY A 288 17.34 23.22 -2.74
CA GLY A 288 17.38 24.46 -3.50
C GLY A 288 17.12 24.24 -4.99
N ALA A 289 17.33 25.31 -5.76
CA ALA A 289 17.05 25.30 -7.19
C ALA A 289 18.01 24.37 -7.95
N GLY A 290 17.45 23.27 -8.47
CA GLY A 290 18.16 22.29 -9.32
C GLY A 290 17.55 22.20 -10.71
N ASP A 291 18.32 21.71 -11.70
CA ASP A 291 17.82 21.41 -13.05
C ASP A 291 17.08 20.06 -13.04
N SER A 292 15.91 19.99 -13.67
CA SER A 292 15.10 18.79 -13.84
C SER A 292 15.80 17.62 -14.56
N THR A 293 16.96 17.83 -15.19
CA THR A 293 17.64 16.83 -16.04
C THR A 293 19.03 16.39 -15.59
N ASP A 294 19.73 17.15 -14.75
CA ASP A 294 21.19 17.02 -14.55
C ASP A 294 21.59 16.77 -13.08
N LEU A 295 20.83 17.31 -12.12
CA LEU A 295 21.10 17.13 -10.69
C LEU A 295 19.99 16.31 -10.05
N SER A 296 20.36 15.29 -9.27
CA SER A 296 19.39 14.44 -8.59
C SER A 296 19.70 14.31 -7.10
N HIS A 297 18.72 14.63 -6.27
CA HIS A 297 18.68 14.23 -4.88
C HIS A 297 18.06 12.82 -4.82
N ARG A 298 18.75 11.85 -4.24
CA ARG A 298 18.45 10.42 -4.30
C ARG A 298 18.17 9.84 -2.93
N LEU A 299 17.18 8.96 -2.84
CA LEU A 299 16.92 8.08 -1.71
C LEU A 299 17.07 6.63 -2.13
N ASP A 300 17.89 5.90 -1.39
CA ASP A 300 18.29 4.52 -1.70
C ASP A 300 17.59 3.50 -0.84
N GLN A 301 17.55 3.74 0.47
CA GLN A 301 17.04 2.78 1.42
C GLN A 301 16.56 3.47 2.68
N LEU A 302 15.37 3.12 3.11
CA LEU A 302 14.84 3.38 4.43
C LEU A 302 14.84 2.07 5.21
N VAL A 303 15.37 2.08 6.43
CA VAL A 303 15.26 0.99 7.39
C VAL A 303 14.67 1.53 8.68
N ILE A 304 13.61 0.90 9.17
CA ILE A 304 12.99 1.19 10.46
C ILE A 304 13.13 -0.05 11.32
N GLU A 305 13.86 0.07 12.42
CA GLU A 305 14.07 -0.98 13.41
C GLU A 305 13.42 -0.58 14.72
N ALA A 306 12.57 -1.44 15.26
CA ALA A 306 11.83 -1.17 16.49
C ALA A 306 12.01 -2.31 17.50
N GLU A 307 12.54 -2.00 18.67
CA GLU A 307 12.61 -2.92 19.80
C GLU A 307 11.40 -2.75 20.70
N HIS A 308 10.91 -3.87 21.24
CA HIS A 308 9.68 -3.93 22.01
C HIS A 308 9.95 -4.32 23.45
N GLU A 309 9.07 -3.84 24.33
CA GLU A 309 8.97 -4.34 25.69
C GLU A 309 8.49 -5.80 25.70
N LEU A 310 8.89 -6.53 26.74
CA LEU A 310 8.37 -7.87 27.00
C LEU A 310 6.89 -7.75 27.35
N PRO A 311 6.01 -8.65 26.85
CA PRO A 311 4.65 -8.74 27.35
C PRO A 311 4.68 -8.94 28.87
N GLU A 312 3.89 -8.14 29.58
CA GLU A 312 3.70 -8.29 31.02
C GLU A 312 3.30 -9.74 31.32
N GLY A 313 4.08 -10.43 32.15
CA GLY A 313 3.78 -11.80 32.57
C GLY A 313 4.58 -12.92 31.92
N THR A 314 5.60 -12.66 31.09
CA THR A 314 6.59 -13.72 30.79
C THR A 314 7.47 -13.98 32.01
N PRO A 315 7.34 -15.13 32.72
CA PRO A 315 8.25 -15.44 33.82
C PRO A 315 9.66 -15.58 33.26
N SER A 316 10.64 -15.06 34.01
CA SER A 316 12.04 -15.28 33.70
C SER A 316 12.28 -16.79 33.53
N ARG A 317 13.15 -17.17 32.59
CA ARG A 317 13.50 -18.58 32.31
C ARG A 317 14.11 -19.32 33.52
N ASN A 318 14.31 -18.62 34.65
CA ASN A 318 14.88 -19.11 35.90
C ASN A 318 13.88 -19.13 37.07
N SER A 319 12.59 -18.88 36.84
CA SER A 319 11.58 -18.98 37.88
C SER A 319 11.01 -20.40 37.89
N PRO A 320 11.11 -21.18 38.98
CA PRO A 320 10.44 -22.47 39.08
C PRO A 320 8.92 -22.23 38.97
N VAL A 321 8.32 -22.77 37.91
CA VAL A 321 6.86 -22.70 37.72
C VAL A 321 6.24 -23.81 38.55
N THR A 322 5.71 -23.47 39.72
CA THR A 322 4.81 -24.36 40.45
C THR A 322 3.45 -24.34 39.76
N ILE A 323 3.16 -25.37 38.97
CA ILE A 323 1.82 -25.57 38.38
C ILE A 323 0.93 -26.19 39.46
N THR A 324 0.13 -25.38 40.14
CA THR A 324 -0.94 -25.88 41.01
C THR A 324 -2.17 -26.15 40.16
N ALA A 325 -2.42 -27.41 39.79
CA ALA A 325 -3.64 -27.79 39.09
C ALA A 325 -4.80 -27.93 40.09
N THR A 326 -5.65 -26.91 40.19
CA THR A 326 -6.94 -26.99 40.88
C THR A 326 -7.97 -27.55 39.89
N TRP A 327 -8.33 -28.83 40.05
CA TRP A 327 -9.40 -29.43 39.27
C TRP A 327 -10.74 -29.01 39.88
N ALA A 328 -11.36 -27.96 39.33
CA ALA A 328 -12.74 -27.64 39.63
C ALA A 328 -13.67 -28.60 38.87
N THR A 329 -14.56 -29.24 39.61
CA THR A 329 -15.58 -30.18 39.14
C THR A 329 -16.42 -29.54 38.03
N THR A 330 -16.46 -30.14 36.85
CA THR A 330 -17.33 -29.71 35.76
C THR A 330 -18.74 -30.25 35.99
N THR A 331 -19.69 -29.39 36.35
CA THR A 331 -21.12 -29.70 36.34
C THR A 331 -21.68 -29.35 34.97
N ILE A 332 -22.00 -30.37 34.16
CA ILE A 332 -22.71 -30.19 32.88
C ILE A 332 -24.21 -30.26 33.19
N SER A 333 -24.91 -29.14 33.09
CA SER A 333 -26.39 -29.11 33.11
C SER A 333 -26.93 -29.11 31.68
N ALA A 334 -27.41 -30.26 31.22
CA ALA A 334 -28.26 -30.35 30.03
C ALA A 334 -29.72 -30.16 30.46
N ARG A 335 -30.42 -29.18 29.85
CA ARG A 335 -31.88 -29.09 29.99
C ARG A 335 -32.52 -30.29 29.29
N HIS A 336 -33.29 -31.03 30.09
CA HIS A 336 -34.04 -32.27 29.79
C HIS A 336 -33.27 -33.58 29.97
N GLY A 337 -33.29 -34.07 31.22
CA GLY A 337 -33.66 -35.46 31.52
C GLY A 337 -32.53 -36.49 31.70
N GLY A 338 -31.77 -36.37 32.80
CA GLY A 338 -31.00 -37.49 33.39
C GLY A 338 -29.52 -37.19 33.65
N SER A 339 -29.09 -37.24 34.91
CA SER A 339 -27.69 -37.10 35.34
C SER A 339 -27.05 -38.47 35.58
N ILE A 340 -25.88 -38.73 35.01
CA ILE A 340 -25.02 -39.87 35.37
C ILE A 340 -23.72 -39.31 35.94
N SER A 341 -23.34 -39.73 37.14
CA SER A 341 -22.05 -39.40 37.77
C SER A 341 -21.08 -40.57 37.61
N VAL A 342 -19.84 -40.30 37.20
CA VAL A 342 -18.72 -41.26 37.23
C VAL A 342 -17.63 -40.68 38.13
N PRO A 343 -17.10 -41.43 39.12
CA PRO A 343 -16.02 -40.94 39.97
C PRO A 343 -14.67 -40.97 39.24
N SER A 344 -13.90 -39.88 39.37
CA SER A 344 -12.51 -39.80 38.91
C SER A 344 -11.56 -40.60 39.82
N PRO A 345 -10.50 -41.23 39.29
CA PRO A 345 -9.46 -41.86 40.11
C PRO A 345 -8.53 -40.82 40.79
N PRO A 346 -7.83 -41.19 41.88
CA PRO A 346 -6.99 -40.26 42.65
C PRO A 346 -5.70 -39.86 41.91
N PRO A 347 -5.14 -38.67 42.21
CA PRO A 347 -4.00 -38.12 41.48
C PRO A 347 -2.68 -38.83 41.82
N THR A 348 -1.86 -39.10 40.79
CA THR A 348 -0.45 -39.50 40.92
C THR A 348 0.44 -38.31 40.55
N SER A 349 1.38 -37.93 41.41
CA SER A 349 2.40 -36.93 41.10
C SER A 349 3.53 -37.56 40.28
N LEU A 350 3.91 -36.92 39.16
CA LEU A 350 5.12 -37.25 38.41
C LEU A 350 6.02 -36.01 38.39
N ILE A 351 7.22 -36.15 38.93
CA ILE A 351 8.33 -35.19 38.78
C ILE A 351 9.09 -35.62 37.53
N ALA A 352 9.29 -34.72 36.56
CA ALA A 352 10.10 -34.98 35.38
C ALA A 352 11.37 -34.12 35.43
N ASP A 353 12.50 -34.76 35.71
CA ASP A 353 13.84 -34.19 35.56
C ASP A 353 14.25 -34.16 34.08
N GLY A 354 15.01 -33.13 33.72
CA GLY A 354 15.44 -32.84 32.36
C GLY A 354 16.36 -33.92 31.77
N GLY A 355 16.03 -34.37 30.56
CA GLY A 355 16.90 -35.22 29.76
C GLY A 355 16.39 -35.30 28.32
N ALA A 356 17.26 -35.01 27.35
CA ALA A 356 16.99 -35.08 25.92
C ALA A 356 16.69 -36.52 25.48
N VAL A 357 15.56 -36.75 24.78
CA VAL A 357 15.33 -37.98 24.02
C VAL A 357 14.56 -37.69 22.72
N SER A 358 15.05 -38.36 21.68
CA SER A 358 14.69 -38.47 20.28
C SER A 358 13.20 -38.51 19.90
N SER A 359 12.91 -37.96 18.72
CA SER A 359 11.66 -38.11 17.97
C SER A 359 11.35 -39.58 17.65
N GLY A 360 10.42 -40.17 18.41
CA GLY A 360 9.73 -41.41 18.09
C GLY A 360 8.31 -41.13 17.57
N SER A 361 8.01 -41.64 16.39
CA SER A 361 6.71 -41.60 15.71
C SER A 361 5.62 -42.36 16.46
N VAL A 362 4.42 -41.78 16.57
CA VAL A 362 3.17 -42.55 16.70
C VAL A 362 2.11 -41.96 15.79
N SER A 363 1.74 -42.77 14.79
CA SER A 363 0.66 -42.54 13.84
C SER A 363 -0.71 -42.66 14.50
N ARG A 364 -1.67 -41.82 14.09
CA ARG A 364 -3.08 -42.21 14.07
C ARG A 364 -3.75 -41.66 12.81
N ALA A 365 -4.12 -42.58 11.94
CA ALA A 365 -4.84 -42.35 10.71
C ALA A 365 -6.31 -42.02 10.98
N VAL A 366 -6.87 -41.06 10.25
CA VAL A 366 -8.31 -40.93 10.01
C VAL A 366 -8.50 -40.69 8.51
N SER A 367 -9.13 -41.66 7.86
CA SER A 367 -9.50 -41.65 6.44
C SER A 367 -10.80 -40.87 6.23
N LEU A 368 -10.87 -40.02 5.22
CA LEU A 368 -12.14 -39.56 4.63
C LEU A 368 -12.05 -39.58 3.10
N SER A 369 -13.01 -40.27 2.50
CA SER A 369 -13.13 -40.69 1.11
C SER A 369 -13.58 -39.58 0.16
N ARG A 370 -13.06 -39.62 -1.07
CA ARG A 370 -13.50 -38.85 -2.25
C ARG A 370 -14.88 -39.32 -2.75
N ALA A 371 -15.74 -38.39 -3.11
CA ALA A 371 -16.89 -38.62 -3.99
C ALA A 371 -16.66 -37.89 -5.33
N ASN A 372 -16.71 -38.67 -6.41
CA ASN A 372 -16.69 -38.23 -7.81
C ASN A 372 -18.05 -37.65 -8.19
N CYS A 373 -18.06 -36.56 -8.98
CA CYS A 373 -19.16 -36.25 -9.88
C CYS A 373 -18.59 -35.73 -11.21
N SER A 374 -18.88 -36.48 -12.27
CA SER A 374 -18.51 -36.25 -13.66
C SER A 374 -19.74 -35.84 -14.47
N SER A 375 -19.64 -34.76 -15.23
CA SER A 375 -20.45 -34.46 -16.43
C SER A 375 -19.63 -33.45 -17.25
N GLY A 376 -19.34 -33.60 -18.55
CA GLY A 376 -19.98 -34.36 -19.61
C GLY A 376 -20.79 -33.40 -20.49
N PHE A 377 -20.14 -32.65 -21.40
CA PHE A 377 -20.84 -31.89 -22.44
C PHE A 377 -20.12 -31.99 -23.80
N ARG A 378 -20.90 -32.45 -24.79
CA ARG A 378 -20.58 -32.68 -26.19
C ARG A 378 -20.42 -31.37 -26.96
N ARG A 379 -19.55 -31.39 -27.98
CA ARG A 379 -19.61 -30.53 -29.16
C ARG A 379 -20.52 -31.21 -30.19
N ASP A 380 -21.43 -30.46 -30.78
CA ASP A 380 -22.06 -30.80 -32.05
C ASP A 380 -21.66 -29.74 -33.07
N ASP A 381 -21.15 -30.22 -34.20
CA ASP A 381 -20.91 -29.48 -35.44
C ASP A 381 -22.20 -29.52 -36.28
N GLY A 382 -22.56 -28.38 -36.87
CA GLY A 382 -23.67 -28.21 -37.82
C GLY A 382 -23.61 -26.83 -38.46
#